data_AF-A0A212PGA8-F1
#
_entry.id   AF-A0A212PGA8-F1
#
_cell.length_a   1.000
_cell.length_b   1.000
_cell.length_c   1.000
_cell.angle_alpha   90.00
_cell.angle_beta   90.00
_cell.angle_gamma   90.00
#
_symmetry.space_group_name_H-M   'P 1'
#
loop_
_entity.id
_entity.type
_entity.pdbx_description
1 polymer ?
#
loop_
_entity_poly.entity_id
_entity_poly.type
_entity_poly.pdbx_seq_one_letter_code
_entity_poly.pdbx_strand_id
1 'polypeptide(L)'
;MKTFETESIDLAAFLTAAGNPPTVYLKPNASRALFEFTETEELREAIVSYERGAALPAKKLLTTRSALYREASRVVREGGGR
;
A
#
# COMPACT_ATOMS: atom_id res chain seq x y z
N MET A 1 8.55 0.41 -17.15
CA MET A 1 8.32 1.15 -15.88
C MET A 1 8.79 0.27 -14.75
N LYS A 2 9.46 0.83 -13.75
CA LYS A 2 9.80 0.08 -12.54
C LYS A 2 8.67 0.24 -11.52
N THR A 3 8.45 -0.80 -10.73
CA THR A 3 7.42 -0.83 -9.69
C THR A 3 8.06 -1.17 -8.35
N PHE A 4 7.46 -0.64 -7.29
CA PHE A 4 7.77 -1.00 -5.91
C PHE A 4 6.60 -1.74 -5.31
N GLU A 5 6.86 -2.86 -4.64
CA GLU A 5 5.83 -3.72 -4.07
C GLU A 5 6.03 -3.89 -2.56
N THR A 6 4.93 -3.94 -1.82
CA THR A 6 4.96 -4.25 -0.39
C THR A 6 3.72 -5.03 0.06
N GLU A 7 3.89 -5.86 1.08
CA GLU A 7 2.78 -6.49 1.83
C GLU A 7 2.42 -5.68 3.10
N SER A 8 3.23 -4.68 3.45
CA SER A 8 3.01 -3.88 4.66
C SER A 8 1.87 -2.88 4.44
N ILE A 9 0.76 -3.10 5.14
CA ILE A 9 -0.39 -2.20 5.10
C ILE A 9 -0.05 -0.82 5.68
N ASP A 10 0.85 -0.76 6.66
CA ASP A 10 1.21 0.49 7.31
C ASP A 10 2.10 1.35 6.40
N LEU A 11 3.07 0.73 5.71
CA LEU A 11 3.85 1.40 4.67
C LEU A 11 2.94 1.82 3.52
N ALA A 12 2.07 0.93 3.01
CA ALA A 12 1.16 1.26 1.93
C ALA A 12 0.22 2.43 2.29
N ALA A 13 -0.29 2.45 3.52
CA ALA A 13 -1.13 3.53 4.01
C ALA A 13 -0.36 4.86 4.09
N PHE A 14 0.88 4.84 4.56
CA PHE A 14 1.74 6.02 4.58
C PHE A 14 1.99 6.56 3.18
N LEU A 15 2.43 5.71 2.23
CA LEU A 15 2.72 6.11 0.86
C LEU A 15 1.49 6.66 0.13
N THR A 16 0.34 6.01 0.32
CA THR A 16 -0.95 6.49 -0.20
C THR A 16 -1.35 7.84 0.40
N ALA A 17 -1.17 8.00 1.72
CA ALA A 17 -1.43 9.28 2.39
C ALA A 17 -0.43 10.37 1.96
N ALA A 18 0.77 10.02 1.52
CA ALA A 18 1.76 10.92 0.92
C ALA A 18 1.45 11.26 -0.55
N GLY A 19 0.40 10.68 -1.14
CA GLY A 19 -0.04 11.01 -2.51
C GLY A 19 0.33 9.98 -3.58
N ASN A 20 0.89 8.83 -3.18
CA ASN A 20 1.24 7.74 -4.09
C ASN A 20 0.21 6.60 -3.97
N PRO A 21 -0.87 6.55 -4.78
CA PRO A 21 -1.85 5.48 -4.68
C PRO A 21 -1.31 4.16 -5.25
N PRO A 22 -1.54 3.01 -4.57
CA PRO A 22 -1.16 1.70 -5.09
C PRO A 22 -2.23 1.11 -6.01
N THR A 23 -1.80 0.18 -6.84
CA THR A 23 -2.65 -0.89 -7.36
C THR A 23 -2.63 -2.06 -6.37
N VAL A 24 -3.79 -2.62 -6.04
CA VAL A 24 -3.90 -3.74 -5.09
C VAL A 24 -4.32 -5.00 -5.82
N TYR A 25 -3.53 -6.06 -5.70
CA TYR A 25 -3.80 -7.34 -6.37
C TYR A 25 -3.46 -8.54 -5.50
N LEU A 26 -3.98 -9.72 -5.85
CA LEU A 26 -3.69 -10.96 -5.13
C LEU A 26 -2.28 -11.42 -5.50
N LYS A 27 -1.42 -11.62 -4.50
CA LYS A 27 -0.09 -12.17 -4.70
C LYS A 27 -0.19 -13.56 -5.35
N PRO A 28 0.50 -13.80 -6.48
CA PRO A 28 0.52 -15.12 -7.08
C PRO A 28 0.99 -16.19 -6.09
N ASN A 29 0.29 -17.32 -6.05
CA ASN A 29 0.59 -18.46 -5.17
C ASN A 29 0.53 -18.15 -3.66
N ALA A 30 -0.12 -17.06 -3.26
CA ALA A 30 -0.33 -16.73 -1.85
C ALA A 30 -1.74 -16.16 -1.60
N SER A 31 -2.28 -16.39 -0.41
CA SER A 31 -3.59 -15.85 0.00
C SER A 31 -3.49 -14.44 0.58
N ARG A 32 -2.62 -13.60 0.00
CA ARG A 32 -2.31 -12.24 0.50
C ARG A 32 -2.43 -11.22 -0.62
N ALA A 33 -2.77 -9.98 -0.27
CA ALA A 33 -2.73 -8.86 -1.20
C ALA A 33 -1.30 -8.27 -1.28
N LEU A 34 -0.92 -7.78 -2.45
CA LEU A 34 0.24 -6.94 -2.68
C LEU A 34 -0.22 -5.53 -3.04
N PHE A 35 0.53 -4.53 -2.54
CA PHE A 35 0.38 -3.13 -2.88
C PHE A 35 1.51 -2.74 -3.83
N GLU A 36 1.19 -2.47 -5.08
CA GLU A 36 2.14 -2.07 -6.12
C GLU A 36 2.04 -0.57 -6.39
N PHE A 37 3.19 0.09 -6.39
CA PHE A 37 3.33 1.52 -6.65
C PHE A 37 4.20 1.72 -7.88
N THR A 38 3.85 2.71 -8.71
CA THR A 38 4.73 3.18 -9.78
C THR A 38 5.96 3.84 -9.16
N GLU A 39 7.16 3.39 -9.53
CA GLU A 39 8.37 3.95 -8.97
C GLU A 39 8.65 5.36 -9.53
N THR A 40 8.57 6.36 -8.66
CA THR A 40 8.92 7.76 -8.93
C THR A 40 9.92 8.28 -7.89
N GLU A 41 10.48 9.48 -8.09
CA GLU A 41 11.36 10.07 -7.09
C GLU A 41 10.58 10.42 -5.81
N GLU A 42 9.35 10.93 -5.97
CA GLU A 42 8.47 11.27 -4.86
C GLU A 42 8.11 10.03 -4.02
N LEU A 43 7.93 8.87 -4.65
CA LEU A 43 7.74 7.61 -3.94
C LEU A 43 8.99 7.24 -3.12
N ARG A 44 10.20 7.36 -3.70
CA ARG A 44 11.45 7.06 -3.01
C ARG A 44 11.65 7.97 -1.80
N GLU A 45 11.41 9.27 -1.95
CA GLU A 45 11.48 10.23 -0.84
C GLU A 45 10.47 9.90 0.27
N ALA A 46 9.26 9.47 -0.10
CA ALA A 46 8.24 9.05 0.86
C ALA A 46 8.64 7.79 1.63
N ILE A 47 9.24 6.79 0.96
CA ILE A 47 9.78 5.59 1.60
C ILE A 47 10.88 5.96 2.60
N VAL A 48 11.85 6.79 2.19
CA VAL A 48 12.92 7.26 3.08
C VAL A 48 12.36 8.03 4.27
N SER A 49 11.31 8.85 4.06
CA SER A 49 10.64 9.59 5.13
C SER A 49 9.95 8.66 6.13
N TYR A 50 9.29 7.61 5.65
CA TYR A 50 8.66 6.59 6.50
C TYR A 50 9.68 5.88 7.39
N GLU A 51 10.79 5.41 6.81
CA GLU A 51 11.85 4.71 7.55
C GLU A 51 12.55 5.62 8.59
N ARG A 52 12.53 6.94 8.37
CA ARG A 52 13.01 7.94 9.34
C ARG A 52 11.99 8.29 10.43
N GLY A 53 10.80 7.70 10.41
CA GLY A 53 9.75 7.94 11.39
C GLY A 53 8.98 9.26 11.17
N ALA A 54 8.87 9.73 9.92
CA ALA A 54 8.10 10.93 9.62
C ALA A 54 6.63 10.78 10.06
N ALA A 55 6.08 11.85 10.64
CA ALA A 55 4.69 11.89 11.07
C ALA A 55 3.76 12.38 9.95
N LEU A 56 2.62 11.70 9.79
CA LEU A 56 1.48 12.19 9.02
C LEU A 56 0.25 12.33 9.94
N PRO A 57 -0.74 13.16 9.57
CA PRO A 57 -1.95 13.31 10.38
C PRO A 57 -2.62 11.96 10.66
N ALA A 58 -2.78 11.62 11.93
CA ALA A 58 -3.29 10.31 12.36
C ALA A 58 -4.65 9.95 11.72
N LYS A 59 -5.57 10.93 11.63
CA LYS A 59 -6.87 10.75 10.96
C LYS A 59 -6.71 10.34 9.49
N LYS A 60 -5.75 10.92 8.77
CA LYS A 60 -5.48 10.60 7.37
C LYS A 60 -4.96 9.17 7.25
N LEU A 61 -3.95 8.82 8.05
CA LEU A 61 -3.37 7.47 8.08
C LEU A 61 -4.42 6.40 8.39
N LEU A 62 -5.24 6.59 9.42
CA LEU A 62 -6.27 5.63 9.82
C LEU A 62 -7.34 5.44 8.75
N THR A 63 -7.75 6.54 8.09
CA THR A 63 -8.76 6.50 7.02
C THR A 63 -8.22 5.75 5.80
N THR A 64 -6.99 6.09 5.38
CA THR A 64 -6.32 5.44 4.25
C THR A 64 -6.06 3.96 4.52
N ARG A 65 -5.53 3.62 5.71
CA ARG A 65 -5.30 2.24 6.13
C ARG A 65 -6.58 1.41 6.11
N SER A 66 -7.69 1.98 6.58
CA SER A 66 -9.00 1.31 6.57
C SER A 66 -9.53 1.08 5.15
N ALA A 67 -9.31 2.04 4.24
CA ALA A 67 -9.66 1.89 2.83
C ALA A 67 -8.85 0.76 2.17
N LEU A 68 -7.52 0.78 2.32
CA LEU A 68 -6.62 -0.24 1.79
C LEU A 68 -6.92 -1.63 2.36
N TYR A 69 -7.24 -1.73 3.65
CA TYR A 69 -7.61 -3.01 4.26
C TYR A 69 -8.86 -3.62 3.62
N ARG A 70 -9.89 -2.80 3.36
CA ARG A 70 -11.12 -3.26 2.72
C ARG A 70 -10.87 -3.72 1.29
N GLU A 71 -10.04 -2.99 0.56
CA GLU A 71 -9.65 -3.34 -0.80
C GLU A 71 -8.81 -4.63 -0.86
N ALA A 72 -7.77 -4.75 -0.03
CA ALA A 72 -6.97 -5.97 0.10
C ALA A 72 -7.85 -7.17 0.46
N SER A 73 -8.78 -7.00 1.40
CA SER A 73 -9.73 -8.06 1.79
C SER A 73 -10.66 -8.46 0.63
N ARG A 74 -11.12 -7.50 -0.17
CA ARG A 74 -11.93 -7.76 -1.36
C ARG A 74 -11.15 -8.59 -2.37
N VAL A 75 -9.94 -8.15 -2.73
CA VAL A 75 -9.05 -8.81 -3.69
C VAL A 75 -8.71 -10.23 -3.25
N VAL A 76 -8.42 -10.46 -1.97
CA VAL A 76 -8.13 -11.80 -1.44
C VAL A 76 -9.35 -12.71 -1.53
N ARG A 77 -10.55 -12.23 -1.20
CA ARG A 77 -11.79 -13.02 -1.31
C ARG A 77 -12.14 -13.37 -2.75
N GLU A 78 -12.00 -12.41 -3.67
CA GLU A 78 -12.33 -12.60 -5.08
C GLU A 78 -11.31 -13.49 -5.80
N GLY A 79 -10.03 -13.37 -5.43
CA GLY A 79 -8.96 -14.17 -6.03
C GLY A 79 -8.76 -15.55 -5.40
N GLY A 80 -9.12 -15.75 -4.14
CA GLY A 80 -9.01 -17.03 -3.42
C GLY A 80 -10.19 -17.99 -3.62
N GLY A 81 -11.23 -17.58 -4.36
CA GLY A 81 -12.39 -18.40 -4.69
C GLY A 81 -12.27 -19.20 -5.99
N ARG A 82 -11.07 -19.32 -6.57
CA ARG A 82 -10.77 -20.11 -7.78
C ARG A 82 -9.95 -21.34 -7.46
#